data_AF-A0A225UAV6-F1
#
_entry.id   AF-A0A225UAV6-F1
#
_cell.length_a   1.000
_cell.length_b   1.000
_cell.length_c   1.000
_cell.angle_alpha   90.00
_cell.angle_beta   90.00
_cell.angle_gamma   90.00
#
_symmetry.space_group_name_H-M   'P 1'
#
loop_
_entity.id
_entity.type
_entity.pdbx_description
1 polymer ?
#
loop_
_entity_poly.entity_id
_entity_poly.type
_entity_poly.pdbx_seq_one_letter_code
_entity_poly.pdbx_strand_id
1 'polypeptide(L)'
;LSHGGTGGTSKKLALKAGEYITSMEVHWGKKDGRTYLFYLRLSTNKNRSVAAGTNTDESATVQAPKGFQLNGFYGRSSEDGIAGLGAIFTKLTDDPSQK
;
A
#
# COMPACT_ATOMS: atom_id res chain seq x y z
N LEU A 1 -8.70 11.05 -8.21
CA LEU A 1 -8.65 9.76 -8.92
C LEU A 1 -8.97 8.66 -7.92
N SER A 2 -9.87 7.73 -8.25
CA SER A 2 -10.19 6.56 -7.43
C SER A 2 -10.09 5.32 -8.31
N HIS A 3 -9.64 4.20 -7.75
CA HIS A 3 -9.48 2.93 -8.44
C HIS A 3 -10.14 1.81 -7.62
N GLY A 4 -10.79 0.87 -8.30
CA GLY A 4 -11.51 -0.23 -7.65
C GLY A 4 -13.01 0.02 -7.52
N GLY A 5 -13.68 -0.83 -6.75
CA GLY A 5 -15.10 -0.71 -6.45
C GLY A 5 -15.44 0.47 -5.52
N THR A 6 -16.75 0.68 -5.33
CA THR A 6 -17.30 1.77 -4.50
C THR A 6 -17.74 1.31 -3.11
N GLY A 7 -17.58 0.02 -2.79
CA GLY A 7 -17.93 -0.56 -1.50
C GLY A 7 -16.89 -0.34 -0.40
N GLY A 8 -17.20 -0.83 0.80
CA GLY A 8 -16.33 -0.77 1.98
C GLY A 8 -16.34 0.59 2.69
N THR A 9 -15.60 0.68 3.79
CA THR A 9 -15.48 1.90 4.60
C THR A 9 -14.13 2.57 4.36
N SER A 10 -14.15 3.83 3.93
CA SER A 10 -12.93 4.59 3.68
C SER A 10 -12.09 4.77 4.95
N LYS A 11 -10.77 4.65 4.79
CA LYS A 11 -9.77 4.90 5.83
C LYS A 11 -8.72 5.87 5.28
N LYS A 12 -8.29 6.82 6.12
CA LYS A 12 -7.34 7.87 5.71
C LYS A 12 -6.20 7.99 6.72
N LEU A 13 -4.98 8.05 6.20
CA LEU A 13 -3.78 8.46 6.94
C LEU A 13 -3.29 9.79 6.36
N ALA A 14 -3.49 10.89 7.09
CA ALA A 14 -2.77 12.11 6.79
C ALA A 14 -1.34 12.00 7.33
N LEU A 15 -0.35 12.05 6.45
CA LEU A 15 1.07 12.04 6.81
C LEU A 15 1.43 13.36 7.49
N LYS A 16 2.20 13.28 8.59
CA LYS A 16 2.76 14.45 9.28
C LYS A 16 4.03 14.91 8.57
N ALA A 17 4.54 16.10 8.93
CA ALA A 17 5.83 16.58 8.45
C ALA A 17 6.94 15.53 8.70
N GLY A 18 7.72 15.18 7.66
CA GLY A 18 8.78 14.16 7.72
C GLY A 18 8.28 12.72 7.90
N GLU A 19 6.98 12.45 7.73
CA GLU A 19 6.43 11.10 7.73
C GLU A 19 6.30 10.59 6.30
N TYR A 20 6.78 9.38 6.06
CA TYR A 20 6.73 8.71 4.76
C TYR A 20 6.43 7.23 4.94
N ILE A 21 5.89 6.61 3.88
CA ILE A 21 5.50 5.19 3.88
C ILE A 21 6.77 4.35 3.69
N THR A 22 6.93 3.36 4.55
CA THR A 22 8.08 2.44 4.58
C THR A 22 7.72 1.03 4.14
N SER A 23 6.46 0.62 4.29
CA SER A 23 6.04 -0.72 3.87
C SER A 23 4.57 -0.78 3.44
N MET A 24 4.30 -1.79 2.63
CA MET A 24 2.98 -2.20 2.17
C MET A 24 2.80 -3.69 2.45
N GLU A 25 1.80 -4.03 3.24
CA GLU A 25 1.33 -5.40 3.45
C GLU A 25 0.01 -5.58 2.70
N VAL A 26 -0.09 -6.66 1.92
CA VAL A 26 -1.28 -6.97 1.12
C VAL A 26 -1.69 -8.41 1.37
N HIS A 27 -3.00 -8.65 1.40
CA HIS A 27 -3.55 -10.00 1.34
C HIS A 27 -4.48 -10.09 0.13
N TRP A 28 -4.45 -11.23 -0.57
CA TRP A 28 -5.27 -11.45 -1.76
C TRP A 28 -6.02 -12.78 -1.69
N GLY A 29 -7.01 -12.92 -2.56
CA GLY A 29 -7.84 -14.11 -2.63
C GLY A 29 -8.57 -14.16 -3.97
N LYS A 30 -9.38 -15.19 -4.17
CA LYS A 30 -10.22 -15.33 -5.36
C LYS A 30 -11.66 -14.96 -5.06
N LYS A 31 -12.26 -14.14 -5.93
CA LYS A 31 -13.71 -13.89 -6.02
C LYS A 31 -14.12 -14.16 -7.46
N ASP A 32 -15.13 -15.00 -7.67
CA ASP A 32 -15.67 -15.35 -8.98
C ASP A 32 -14.58 -15.78 -10.00
N GLY A 33 -13.63 -16.59 -9.51
CA GLY A 33 -12.51 -17.09 -10.30
C GLY A 33 -11.38 -16.10 -10.57
N ARG A 34 -11.49 -14.83 -10.13
CA ARG A 34 -10.49 -13.77 -10.32
C ARG A 34 -9.78 -13.41 -9.02
N THR A 35 -8.49 -13.08 -9.10
CA THR A 35 -7.71 -12.65 -7.94
C THR A 35 -7.88 -11.16 -7.67
N TYR A 36 -8.17 -10.81 -6.43
CA TYR A 36 -8.24 -9.43 -5.95
C TYR A 36 -7.53 -9.27 -4.60
N LEU A 37 -7.13 -8.05 -4.26
CA LEU A 37 -6.69 -7.69 -2.92
C LEU A 37 -7.91 -7.60 -1.99
N PHE A 38 -7.82 -8.29 -0.86
CA PHE A 38 -8.83 -8.28 0.20
C PHE A 38 -8.40 -7.45 1.41
N TYR A 39 -7.09 -7.20 1.55
CA TYR A 39 -6.52 -6.37 2.60
C TYR A 39 -5.35 -5.55 2.07
N LEU A 40 -5.23 -4.33 2.59
CA LEU A 40 -4.06 -3.48 2.41
C LEU A 40 -3.74 -2.80 3.74
N ARG A 41 -2.45 -2.82 4.13
CA ARG A 41 -1.89 -2.00 5.19
C ARG A 41 -0.67 -1.24 4.70
N LEU A 42 -0.65 0.06 4.98
CA LEU A 42 0.50 0.93 4.76
C LEU A 42 1.06 1.34 6.12
N SER A 43 2.36 1.18 6.32
CA SER A 43 3.07 1.58 7.54
C SER A 43 4.12 2.64 7.23
N THR A 44 4.39 3.51 8.20
CA THR A 44 5.26 4.68 8.05
C THR A 44 6.49 4.62 8.95
N ASN A 45 7.47 5.46 8.66
CA ASN A 45 8.66 5.66 9.50
C ASN A 45 8.35 6.19 10.92
N LYS A 46 7.12 6.66 11.19
CA LYS A 46 6.69 7.16 12.50
C LYS A 46 5.81 6.18 13.26
N ASN A 47 5.89 4.88 12.95
CA ASN A 47 5.10 3.81 13.57
C ASN A 47 3.58 4.03 13.48
N ARG A 48 3.13 4.84 12.52
CA ARG A 48 1.71 4.99 12.19
C ARG A 48 1.39 4.09 11.00
N SER A 49 0.16 3.60 10.96
CA SER A 49 -0.33 2.80 9.84
C SER A 49 -1.79 3.10 9.54
N VAL A 50 -2.21 2.74 8.33
CA VAL A 50 -3.61 2.63 7.94
C VAL A 50 -3.82 1.29 7.28
N ALA A 51 -4.92 0.63 7.62
CA ALA A 51 -5.31 -0.64 7.05
C ALA A 51 -6.80 -0.63 6.70
N ALA A 52 -7.16 -1.39 5.67
CA ALA A 52 -8.53 -1.62 5.26
C ALA A 52 -8.69 -3.03 4.69
N GLY A 53 -9.89 -3.60 4.83
CA GLY A 53 -10.23 -4.94 4.35
C GLY A 53 -10.03 -6.03 5.40
N THR A 54 -9.93 -7.27 4.93
CA THR A 54 -9.88 -8.49 5.76
C THR A 54 -8.73 -9.38 5.31
N ASN A 55 -7.93 -9.83 6.27
CA ASN A 55 -6.82 -10.74 5.99
C ASN A 55 -7.32 -12.05 5.38
N THR A 56 -6.55 -12.57 4.43
CA THR A 56 -6.68 -13.93 3.88
C THR A 56 -5.39 -14.69 4.11
N ASP A 57 -5.35 -15.98 3.79
CA ASP A 57 -4.16 -16.82 3.98
C ASP A 57 -2.99 -16.40 3.08
N GLU A 58 -3.30 -15.90 1.89
CA GLU A 58 -2.31 -15.44 0.91
C GLU A 58 -1.92 -13.99 1.18
N SER A 59 -0.63 -13.75 1.43
CA SER A 59 -0.13 -12.41 1.76
C SER A 59 1.30 -12.15 1.34
N ALA A 60 1.65 -10.87 1.26
CA ALA A 60 3.02 -10.42 1.09
C ALA A 60 3.23 -9.07 1.79
N THR A 61 4.45 -8.86 2.29
CA THR A 61 4.91 -7.56 2.75
C THR A 61 6.05 -7.08 1.87
N VAL A 62 5.92 -5.86 1.37
CA VAL A 62 6.91 -5.16 0.59
C VAL A 62 7.47 -4.02 1.44
N GLN A 63 8.80 -3.96 1.59
CA GLN A 63 9.49 -2.87 2.27
C GLN A 63 10.21 -1.98 1.26
N ALA A 64 10.18 -0.67 1.50
CA ALA A 64 11.01 0.27 0.77
C ALA A 64 12.49 -0.04 1.07
N PRO A 65 13.37 -0.09 0.04
CA PRO A 65 14.80 -0.23 0.27
C PRO A 65 15.36 0.87 1.18
N LYS A 66 16.49 0.61 1.84
CA LYS A 66 17.18 1.63 2.64
C LYS A 66 17.45 2.88 1.80
N GLY A 67 17.09 4.05 2.33
CA GLY A 67 17.23 5.34 1.64
C GLY A 67 16.08 5.68 0.66
N PHE A 68 15.03 4.85 0.61
CA PHE A 68 13.85 5.07 -0.24
C PHE A 68 12.57 5.14 0.59
N GLN A 69 11.53 5.71 -0.03
CA GLN A 69 10.15 5.71 0.45
C GLN A 69 9.22 5.11 -0.61
N LEU A 70 8.11 4.53 -0.18
CA LEU A 70 6.99 4.22 -1.06
C LEU A 70 6.21 5.51 -1.30
N ASN A 71 6.28 6.03 -2.52
CA ASN A 71 5.71 7.34 -2.87
C ASN A 71 4.62 7.27 -3.96
N GLY A 72 4.28 6.06 -4.41
CA GLY A 72 3.23 5.88 -5.39
C GLY A 72 2.88 4.42 -5.59
N PHE A 73 1.82 4.22 -6.37
CA PHE A 73 1.33 2.90 -6.74
C PHE A 73 1.06 2.84 -8.24
N TYR A 74 1.15 1.63 -8.79
CA TYR A 74 0.61 1.28 -10.10
C TYR A 74 -0.16 -0.04 -9.98
N GLY A 75 -1.01 -0.38 -10.94
CA GLY A 75 -1.75 -1.62 -10.84
C GLY A 75 -2.91 -1.76 -11.81
N ARG A 76 -3.79 -2.70 -11.47
CA ARG A 76 -4.99 -3.05 -12.22
C ARG A 76 -6.18 -3.03 -11.29
N SER A 77 -7.28 -2.43 -11.73
CA SER A 77 -8.53 -2.37 -10.98
C SER A 77 -9.73 -2.66 -11.86
N SER A 78 -10.83 -3.04 -11.23
CA SER A 78 -12.17 -3.16 -11.81
C SER A 78 -13.21 -2.70 -10.79
N GLU A 79 -14.49 -2.72 -11.15
CA GLU A 79 -15.58 -2.43 -10.23
C GLU A 79 -15.66 -3.41 -9.03
N ASP A 80 -15.10 -4.61 -9.16
CA ASP A 80 -15.03 -5.59 -8.05
C ASP A 80 -13.94 -5.26 -7.02
N GLY A 81 -12.90 -4.51 -7.40
CA GLY A 81 -11.75 -4.26 -6.55
C GLY A 81 -10.42 -4.10 -7.29
N ILE A 82 -9.33 -4.16 -6.52
CA ILE A 82 -7.96 -4.05 -7.02
C ILE A 82 -7.46 -5.46 -7.38
N ALA A 83 -7.20 -5.71 -8.66
CA ALA A 83 -6.75 -7.01 -9.16
C ALA A 83 -5.23 -7.19 -9.08
N GLY A 84 -4.49 -6.10 -8.91
CA GLY A 84 -3.05 -6.11 -8.70
C GLY A 84 -2.55 -4.72 -8.31
N LEU A 85 -1.57 -4.68 -7.42
CA LEU A 85 -1.02 -3.45 -6.87
C LEU A 85 0.51 -3.57 -6.75
N GLY A 86 1.22 -2.61 -7.31
CA GLY A 86 2.67 -2.47 -7.22
C GLY A 86 3.06 -1.16 -6.56
N ALA A 87 4.19 -1.17 -5.85
CA ALA A 87 4.76 -0.01 -5.17
C ALA A 87 5.79 0.71 -6.06
N ILE A 88 5.78 2.04 -6.03
CA ILE A 88 6.81 2.89 -6.64
C ILE A 88 7.68 3.45 -5.52
N PHE A 89 8.99 3.21 -5.61
CA PHE A 89 9.96 3.74 -4.66
C PHE A 89 10.70 4.94 -5.22
N THR A 90 10.86 5.97 -4.39
CA THR A 90 11.69 7.14 -4.70
C THR A 90 12.70 7.35 -3.59
N LYS A 91 13.90 7.82 -3.92
CA LYS A 91 14.93 8.14 -2.91
C LYS A 91 14.42 9.20 -1.92
N LEU A 92 14.84 9.08 -0.67
CA LEU A 92 14.71 10.16 0.30
C LEU A 92 15.71 11.26 -0.06
N THR A 93 15.25 12.49 -0.21
CA THR A 93 16.09 13.65 -0.53
C THR A 93 16.98 14.09 0.63
N ASP A 94 16.64 13.69 1.86
CA ASP A 94 17.39 14.01 3.08
C ASP A 94 18.14 12.80 3.65
N ASP A 95 18.59 11.86 2.81
CA ASP A 95 19.39 10.72 3.27
C ASP A 95 20.78 11.19 3.77
N PRO A 96 21.08 11.10 5.09
CA PRO A 96 22.36 11.52 5.63
C PRO A 96 23.55 10.69 5.13
N SER A 97 23.33 9.58 4.41
CA SER A 97 24.39 8.81 3.74
C SER A 97 24.88 9.39 2.41
N GLN A 98 24.28 10.51 1.97
CA GLN A 98 24.65 11.23 0.74
C GLN A 98 25.42 12.54 1.00
N LYS A 99 25.93 12.74 2.22
CA LYS A 99 26.89 13.82 2.55
C LYS A 99 28.29 13.27 2.73
#